data_AF-A4WGV4-F1
#
_entry.id   AF-A4WGV4-F1
#
_cell.length_a   1.000
_cell.length_b   1.000
_cell.length_c   1.000
_cell.angle_alpha   90.00
_cell.angle_beta   90.00
_cell.angle_gamma   90.00
#
_symmetry.space_group_name_H-M   'P 1'
#
loop_
_entity.id
_entity.type
_entity.pdbx_description
1 polymer ?
#
loop_
_entity_poly.entity_id
_entity_poly.type
_entity_poly.pdbx_seq_one_letter_code
_entity_poly.pdbx_strand_id
1 'polypeptide(L)'
;MNRKYIIVRTIPKKEGQVARDLCDCIYFHDSEVMCVPVAVGRVYVYTLVGALQNCLAMDYFKKLVRGFEVYDEVSHYEPSRCDDCIVVKIGEVYFVRRVGKNF
;
A
#
# COMPACT_ATOMS: atom_id res chain seq x y z
N MET A 1 16.27 -5.70 0.20
CA MET A 1 15.03 -5.16 -0.41
C MET A 1 14.43 -4.16 0.55
N ASN A 2 14.05 -2.97 0.08
CA ASN A 2 13.49 -1.94 0.96
C ASN A 2 11.97 -2.04 1.02
N ARG A 3 11.40 -1.81 2.21
CA ARG A 3 9.95 -1.67 2.38
C ARG A 3 9.43 -0.48 1.60
N LYS A 4 8.18 -0.55 1.19
CA LYS A 4 7.49 0.50 0.43
C LYS A 4 6.15 0.82 1.07
N TYR A 5 5.66 2.01 0.77
CA TYR A 5 4.33 2.47 1.14
C TYR A 5 3.39 2.09 0.00
N ILE A 6 2.43 1.21 0.24
CA ILE A 6 1.63 0.60 -0.81
C ILE A 6 0.16 0.89 -0.56
N ILE A 7 -0.54 1.36 -1.59
CA ILE A 7 -2.00 1.50 -1.57
C ILE A 7 -2.60 0.35 -2.35
N VAL A 8 -3.25 -0.57 -1.65
CA VAL A 8 -4.01 -1.67 -2.23
C VAL A 8 -5.43 -1.19 -2.51
N ARG A 9 -5.86 -1.32 -3.77
CA ARG A 9 -7.22 -1.01 -4.21
C ARG A 9 -8.09 -2.24 -4.02
N THR A 10 -9.13 -2.14 -3.20
CA THR A 10 -10.05 -3.25 -2.88
C THR A 10 -11.42 -3.02 -3.51
N ILE A 11 -12.28 -4.04 -3.49
CA ILE A 11 -13.72 -3.82 -3.64
C ILE A 11 -14.26 -2.99 -2.46
N PRO A 12 -15.31 -2.16 -2.67
CA PRO A 12 -15.87 -1.33 -1.61
C PRO A 12 -16.43 -2.17 -0.43
N LYS A 13 -16.39 -1.60 0.78
CA LYS A 13 -16.93 -2.15 2.04
C LYS A 13 -16.20 -3.39 2.56
N LYS A 14 -15.04 -3.73 2.00
CA LYS A 14 -14.20 -4.87 2.39
C LYS A 14 -12.82 -4.48 2.92
N GLU A 15 -12.55 -3.19 3.06
CA GLU A 15 -11.25 -2.63 3.39
C GLU A 15 -10.75 -3.14 4.75
N GLY A 16 -11.62 -3.19 5.76
CA GLY A 16 -11.28 -3.72 7.09
C GLY A 16 -10.96 -5.21 7.10
N GLN A 17 -11.72 -6.01 6.33
CA GLN A 17 -11.47 -7.44 6.16
C GLN A 17 -10.15 -7.68 5.43
N VAL A 18 -9.97 -7.02 4.28
CA VAL A 18 -8.73 -7.12 3.49
C VAL A 18 -7.52 -6.67 4.29
N ALA A 19 -7.59 -5.56 5.03
CA ALA A 19 -6.47 -5.08 5.82
C ALA A 19 -6.01 -6.09 6.87
N ARG A 20 -6.95 -6.67 7.63
CA ARG A 20 -6.63 -7.69 8.65
C ARG A 20 -6.00 -8.93 8.02
N ASP A 21 -6.69 -9.54 7.07
CA ASP A 21 -6.29 -10.82 6.51
C ASP A 21 -4.99 -10.70 5.72
N LEU A 22 -4.78 -9.55 5.06
CA LEU A 22 -3.55 -9.29 4.31
C LEU A 22 -2.38 -9.07 5.27
N CYS A 23 -2.59 -8.39 6.40
CA CYS A 23 -1.56 -8.24 7.43
C CYS A 23 -1.15 -9.60 7.99
N ASP A 24 -2.11 -10.47 8.31
CA ASP A 24 -1.87 -11.80 8.83
C ASP A 24 -1.09 -12.67 7.83
N CYS A 25 -1.44 -12.60 6.54
CA CYS A 25 -0.71 -13.31 5.48
C CYS A 25 0.73 -12.80 5.34
N ILE A 26 0.92 -11.48 5.31
CA ILE A 26 2.24 -10.88 5.10
C ILE A 26 3.14 -11.07 6.33
N TYR A 27 2.58 -11.13 7.54
CA TYR A 27 3.35 -11.27 8.79
C TYR A 27 4.30 -12.48 8.77
N PHE A 28 3.92 -13.57 8.09
CA PHE A 28 4.79 -14.73 7.90
C PHE A 28 6.08 -14.42 7.12
N HIS A 29 6.04 -13.45 6.21
CA HIS A 29 7.15 -13.03 5.36
C HIS A 29 7.86 -11.75 5.85
N ASP A 30 7.14 -10.87 6.54
CA ASP A 30 7.62 -9.58 7.02
C ASP A 30 6.88 -9.21 8.32
N SER A 31 7.51 -9.47 9.48
CA SER A 31 6.90 -9.27 10.79
C SER A 31 6.66 -7.80 11.16
N GLU A 32 7.24 -6.85 10.41
CA GLU A 32 7.04 -5.41 10.61
C GLU A 32 5.93 -4.83 9.72
N VAL A 33 5.14 -5.69 9.07
CA VAL A 33 4.03 -5.26 8.22
C VAL A 33 3.03 -4.41 9.00
N MET A 34 2.56 -3.35 8.36
CA MET A 34 1.42 -2.56 8.84
C MET A 34 0.35 -2.50 7.75
N CYS A 35 -0.91 -2.75 8.14
CA CYS A 35 -2.06 -2.68 7.24
C CYS A 35 -3.17 -1.82 7.87
N VAL A 36 -3.62 -0.77 7.17
CA VAL A 36 -4.62 0.18 7.68
C VAL A 36 -5.64 0.50 6.59
N PRO A 37 -6.95 0.32 6.82
CA PRO A 37 -7.99 0.89 5.95
C PRO A 37 -7.91 2.41 5.98
N VAL A 38 -7.74 3.06 4.83
CA VAL A 38 -7.51 4.52 4.75
C VAL A 38 -8.60 5.28 4.01
N ALA A 39 -9.35 4.62 3.14
CA ALA A 39 -10.52 5.19 2.46
C ALA A 39 -11.38 4.07 1.89
N VAL A 40 -12.58 4.39 1.40
CA VAL A 40 -13.41 3.42 0.66
C VAL A 40 -12.62 2.87 -0.54
N GLY A 41 -12.55 1.55 -0.63
CA GLY A 41 -11.80 0.80 -1.63
C GLY A 41 -10.28 0.88 -1.48
N ARG A 42 -9.73 1.36 -0.36
CA ARG A 42 -8.27 1.55 -0.21
C ARG A 42 -7.73 1.09 1.14
N VAL A 43 -6.71 0.25 1.09
CA VAL A 43 -5.92 -0.21 2.23
C VAL A 43 -4.48 0.25 2.04
N TYR A 44 -3.92 0.92 3.04
CA TYR A 44 -2.50 1.23 3.13
C TYR A 44 -1.76 0.04 3.73
N VAL A 45 -0.68 -0.38 3.07
CA VAL A 45 0.21 -1.46 3.50
C VAL A 45 1.64 -0.95 3.48
N TYR A 46 2.38 -1.15 4.57
CA TYR A 46 3.82 -0.92 4.64
C TYR A 46 4.54 -2.26 4.78
N THR A 47 5.26 -2.69 3.73
CA THR A 47 5.95 -3.99 3.69
C THR A 47 6.90 -4.09 2.49
N LEU A 48 7.55 -5.24 2.33
CA LEU A 48 8.26 -5.66 1.13
C LEU A 48 7.29 -5.98 -0.01
N VAL A 49 7.49 -5.39 -1.19
CA VAL A 49 6.59 -5.59 -2.36
C VAL A 49 6.43 -7.07 -2.72
N GLY A 50 7.50 -7.87 -2.63
CA GLY A 50 7.43 -9.31 -2.89
C GLY A 50 6.55 -10.08 -1.90
N ALA A 51 6.58 -9.71 -0.61
CA ALA A 51 5.73 -10.32 0.41
C ALA A 51 4.24 -10.03 0.14
N LEU A 52 3.92 -8.79 -0.25
CA LEU A 52 2.58 -8.42 -0.69
C LEU A 52 2.15 -9.23 -1.93
N GLN A 53 3.01 -9.33 -2.94
CA GLN A 53 2.69 -10.06 -4.17
C GLN A 53 2.38 -11.54 -3.92
N ASN A 54 3.12 -12.20 -3.02
CA ASN A 54 2.86 -13.59 -2.63
C ASN A 54 1.44 -13.75 -2.07
N CYS A 55 1.03 -12.87 -1.16
CA CYS A 55 -0.32 -12.89 -0.59
C CYS A 55 -1.40 -12.56 -1.64
N LEU A 56 -1.18 -11.52 -2.47
CA LEU A 56 -2.15 -11.12 -3.50
C LEU A 56 -2.33 -12.18 -4.60
N ALA A 57 -1.39 -13.11 -4.76
CA ALA A 57 -1.51 -14.25 -5.68
C ALA A 57 -2.49 -15.33 -5.22
N MET A 58 -2.91 -15.31 -3.94
CA MET A 58 -3.92 -16.25 -3.42
C MET A 58 -5.31 -15.94 -3.98
N ASP A 59 -6.08 -16.99 -4.27
CA ASP A 59 -7.42 -16.86 -4.88
C ASP A 59 -8.41 -16.08 -4.01
N TYR A 60 -8.19 -16.08 -2.70
CA TYR A 60 -8.93 -15.23 -1.76
C TYR A 60 -8.78 -13.74 -2.10
N PHE A 61 -7.55 -13.24 -2.19
CA PHE A 61 -7.29 -11.83 -2.43
C PHE A 61 -7.58 -11.39 -3.87
N LYS A 62 -7.39 -12.28 -4.87
CA LYS A 62 -7.77 -11.98 -6.28
C LYS A 62 -9.23 -11.56 -6.45
N LYS A 63 -10.14 -12.07 -5.60
CA LYS A 63 -11.57 -11.72 -5.64
C LYS A 63 -11.85 -10.35 -5.03
N LEU A 64 -11.02 -9.90 -4.09
CA LEU A 64 -11.24 -8.72 -3.26
C LEU A 64 -10.37 -7.52 -3.68
N VAL A 65 -9.26 -7.75 -4.37
CA VAL A 65 -8.26 -6.73 -4.73
C VAL A 65 -8.31 -6.45 -6.24
N ARG A 66 -8.21 -5.17 -6.61
CA ARG A 66 -8.23 -4.65 -7.98
C ARG A 66 -6.85 -4.20 -8.48
N GLY A 67 -5.84 -4.18 -7.61
CA GLY A 67 -4.47 -3.79 -7.90
C GLY A 67 -3.85 -3.02 -6.75
N PHE A 68 -2.62 -2.57 -6.92
CA PHE A 68 -1.93 -1.76 -5.92
C PHE A 68 -1.01 -0.73 -6.57
N GLU A 69 -0.68 0.31 -5.81
CA GLU A 69 0.21 1.40 -6.20
C GLU A 69 1.33 1.50 -5.17
N VAL A 70 2.56 1.63 -5.64
CA VAL A 70 3.76 1.68 -4.80
C VAL A 70 4.28 3.11 -4.72
N TYR A 71 4.60 3.52 -3.50
CA TYR A 71 5.12 4.84 -3.15
C TYR A 71 6.43 4.71 -2.38
N ASP A 72 7.27 5.72 -2.52
CA ASP A 72 8.60 5.77 -1.92
C ASP A 72 8.59 6.41 -0.54
N GLU A 73 7.69 7.37 -0.31
CA GLU A 73 7.64 8.19 0.89
C GLU A 73 6.19 8.46 1.33
N VAL A 74 6.01 8.67 2.63
CA VAL A 74 4.75 9.09 3.25
C VAL A 74 5.02 10.29 4.16
N SER A 75 4.18 11.31 4.07
CA SER A 75 4.26 12.54 4.87
C SER A 75 2.89 12.96 5.40
N HIS A 76 2.86 13.50 6.62
CA HIS A 76 1.69 14.18 7.19
C HIS A 76 1.61 15.66 6.79
N TYR A 77 2.67 16.18 6.17
CA TYR A 77 2.74 17.55 5.68
C TYR A 77 2.77 17.54 4.16
N GLU A 78 2.17 18.55 3.56
CA GLU A 78 2.25 18.74 2.12
C GLU A 78 3.73 18.85 1.70
N PRO A 79 4.20 18.04 0.73
CA PRO A 79 5.61 18.08 0.32
C PRO A 79 5.98 19.46 -0.23
N SER A 80 7.00 20.09 0.35
CA SER A 80 7.34 21.50 0.06
C SER A 80 7.94 21.72 -1.34
N ARG A 81 8.60 20.71 -1.93
CA ARG A 81 9.09 20.70 -3.32
C ARG A 81 9.19 19.28 -3.84
N CYS A 82 8.57 19.02 -4.99
CA CYS A 82 8.52 17.68 -5.56
C CYS A 82 8.33 17.78 -7.09
N ASP A 83 9.31 18.38 -7.76
CA ASP A 83 9.21 18.77 -9.17
C ASP A 83 9.08 17.53 -10.10
N ASP A 84 9.71 16.40 -9.73
CA ASP A 84 9.65 15.12 -10.45
C ASP A 84 9.02 14.01 -9.60
N CYS A 85 7.78 14.21 -9.15
CA CYS A 85 7.09 13.17 -8.39
C CYS A 85 5.57 13.16 -8.59
N ILE A 86 4.98 12.03 -8.23
CA ILE A 86 3.53 11.84 -8.14
C ILE A 86 3.16 11.88 -6.66
N VAL A 87 2.37 12.87 -6.26
CA VAL A 87 1.81 13.01 -4.90
C VAL A 87 0.34 12.62 -4.92
N VAL A 88 -0.07 11.74 -4.00
CA VAL A 88 -1.47 11.34 -3.80
C VAL A 88 -1.84 11.57 -2.35
N LYS A 89 -2.84 12.42 -2.10
CA LYS A 89 -3.42 12.62 -0.76
C LYS A 89 -4.51 11.57 -0.50
N ILE A 90 -4.42 10.85 0.62
CA ILE A 90 -5.46 9.94 1.10
C ILE A 90 -5.71 10.25 2.58
N GLY A 91 -6.93 10.72 2.90
CA GLY A 91 -7.19 11.30 4.22
C GLY A 91 -6.25 12.49 4.46
N GLU A 92 -5.56 12.48 5.59
CA GLU A 92 -4.57 13.51 5.97
C GLU A 92 -3.12 13.12 5.65
N VAL A 93 -2.91 12.11 4.80
CA VAL A 93 -1.59 11.56 4.51
C VAL A 93 -1.25 11.73 3.03
N TYR A 94 -0.04 12.23 2.75
CA TYR A 94 0.51 12.39 1.41
C TYR A 94 1.44 11.22 1.09
N PHE A 95 1.12 10.50 0.01
CA PHE A 95 1.92 9.42 -0.55
C PHE A 95 2.70 9.94 -1.75
N VAL A 96 4.02 9.76 -1.76
CA VAL A 96 4.90 10.33 -2.76
C VAL A 96 5.67 9.23 -3.49
N ARG A 97 5.65 9.27 -4.82
CA ARG A 97 6.40 8.39 -5.71
C ARG A 97 7.30 9.24 -6.59
N ARG A 98 8.61 9.02 -6.56
CA ARG A 98 9.56 9.82 -7.37
C ARG A 98 9.59 9.28 -8.80
N VAL A 99 9.48 10.18 -9.78
CA VAL A 99 9.59 9.84 -11.21
C VAL A 99 11.06 9.97 -11.58
N GLY A 100 11.75 8.86 -11.89
CA GLY A 100 13.14 8.90 -12.40
C GLY A 100 14.20 8.08 -11.66
N LYS A 101 13.87 7.36 -10.58
CA LYS A 101 14.76 6.33 -10.03
C LYS A 101 14.34 4.95 -10.53
N ASN A 102 14.86 4.57 -11.70
CA ASN A 102 14.94 3.16 -12.09
C ASN A 102 15.81 2.44 -11.04
N PHE A 103 15.22 1.51 -10.30
CA PHE A 103 15.95 0.47 -9.59
C PHE A 103 15.88 -0.81 -10.43
#